data_AF-A0A2W4WDB8-F1
#
_entry.id   AF-A0A2W4WDB8-F1
#
_cell.length_a   1.000
_cell.length_b   1.000
_cell.length_c   1.000
_cell.angle_alpha   90.00
_cell.angle_beta   90.00
_cell.angle_gamma   90.00
#
_symmetry.space_group_name_H-M   'P 1'
#
loop_
_entity.id
_entity.type
_entity.pdbx_description
1 polymer ?
#
loop_
_entity_poly.entity_id
_entity_poly.type
_entity_poly.pdbx_seq_one_letter_code
_entity_poly.pdbx_strand_id
1 'polypeptide(L)' 'MTERLALISTKLVNPQLIRKLRFLPYVLIGGVVFALNASSDSHPYLQIYITLLEAKLGAVLVYLLSKKLENHSKEKHST' A
#
# COMPACT_ATOMS: atom_id res chain seq x y z
N MET A 1 -18.00 6.28 35.44
CA MET A 1 -18.63 5.34 34.47
C MET A 1 -18.11 5.50 33.04
N THR A 2 -17.60 6.67 32.66
CA THR A 2 -17.10 7.02 31.32
C THR A 2 -15.74 6.41 30.95
N GLU A 3 -14.84 6.19 31.91
CA GLU A 3 -13.47 5.73 31.62
C GLU A 3 -13.38 4.26 31.14
N ARG A 4 -14.35 3.41 31.53
CA ARG A 4 -14.36 2.00 31.11
C ARG A 4 -14.80 1.82 29.65
N LEU A 5 -15.50 2.79 29.07
CA LEU A 5 -15.92 2.74 27.67
C LEU A 5 -14.76 3.07 26.71
N ALA A 6 -13.87 3.99 27.10
CA ALA A 6 -12.69 4.35 26.31
C ALA A 6 -11.65 3.21 26.23
N LEU A 7 -11.50 2.45 27.32
CA LEU A 7 -10.60 1.30 27.40
C LEU A 7 -11.06 0.08 26.57
N ILE A 8 -12.37 -0.06 26.32
CA ILE A 8 -12.91 -1.16 25.50
C ILE A 8 -12.76 -0.84 24.01
N SER A 9 -12.94 0.43 23.61
CA SER A 9 -12.81 0.85 22.21
C SER A 9 -11.39 0.75 21.67
N THR A 10 -10.37 0.93 22.52
CA THR A 10 -8.96 0.87 22.13
C THR A 10 -8.42 -0.57 22.07
N LYS A 11 -9.05 -1.52 22.76
CA LYS A 11 -8.63 -2.92 22.82
C LYS A 11 -9.10 -3.79 21.65
N LEU A 12 -10.01 -3.29 20.81
CA LEU A 12 -10.56 -4.03 19.68
C LEU A 12 -9.74 -3.84 18.38
N VAL A 13 -8.82 -2.87 18.36
CA VAL A 13 -7.99 -2.62 17.17
C VAL A 13 -6.83 -3.61 17.18
N ASN A 14 -7.00 -4.71 16.47
CA ASN A 14 -5.97 -5.74 16.36
C ASN A 14 -4.72 -5.17 15.65
N PRO A 15 -3.55 -5.09 16.31
CA PRO A 15 -2.35 -4.49 15.73
C PRO A 15 -1.84 -5.21 14.47
N GLN A 16 -2.17 -6.50 14.32
CA GLN A 16 -1.89 -7.27 13.10
C GLN A 16 -2.67 -6.73 11.89
N LEU A 17 -3.90 -6.28 12.12
CA LEU A 17 -4.81 -5.75 11.11
C LEU A 17 -4.34 -4.38 10.62
N ILE A 18 -3.88 -3.51 11.54
CA ILE A 18 -3.28 -2.20 11.22
C ILE A 18 -2.03 -2.37 10.35
N ARG A 19 -1.17 -3.36 10.66
CA ARG A 19 0.04 -3.63 9.87
C ARG A 19 -0.29 -4.09 8.44
N LYS A 20 -1.37 -4.85 8.26
CA LYS A 20 -1.85 -5.29 6.93
C LYS A 20 -2.53 -4.15 6.16
N LEU A 21 -3.23 -3.25 6.86
CA LEU A 21 -3.88 -2.07 6.29
C LEU A 21 -2.89 -1.02 5.75
N ARG A 22 -1.64 -1.03 6.22
CA ARG A 22 -0.57 -0.15 5.68
C ARG A 22 -0.35 -0.35 4.18
N PHE A 23 -0.62 -1.55 3.65
CA PHE A 23 -0.47 -1.84 2.22
C PHE A 23 -1.72 -1.52 1.40
N LEU A 24 -2.86 -1.32 2.05
CA LEU A 24 -4.15 -1.02 1.42
C LEU A 24 -4.10 0.20 0.48
N PRO A 25 -3.51 1.36 0.84
CA PRO A 25 -3.43 2.49 -0.09
C PRO A 25 -2.60 2.17 -1.33
N TYR A 26 -1.53 1.37 -1.21
CA TYR A 26 -0.70 0.99 -2.36
C TYR A 26 -1.43 0.04 -3.30
N VAL A 27 -2.18 -0.92 -2.76
CA VAL A 27 -3.00 -1.85 -3.55
C VAL A 27 -4.13 -1.10 -4.25
N LEU A 28 -4.77 -0.13 -3.57
CA LEU A 28 -5.82 0.70 -4.17
C LEU A 28 -5.27 1.55 -5.33
N ILE A 29 -4.15 2.25 -5.13
CA ILE A 29 -3.52 3.07 -6.18
C ILE A 29 -3.10 2.17 -7.37
N GLY A 30 -2.47 1.03 -7.09
CA GLY A 30 -2.09 0.07 -8.13
C GLY A 30 -3.29 -0.49 -8.89
N GLY A 31 -4.38 -0.84 -8.19
CA GLY A 31 -5.62 -1.34 -8.79
C GLY A 31 -6.33 -0.31 -9.66
N VAL A 32 -6.35 0.97 -9.26
CA VAL A 32 -6.96 2.05 -10.05
C VAL A 32 -6.16 2.32 -11.32
N VAL A 33 -4.83 2.44 -11.23
CA VAL A 33 -3.98 2.65 -12.41
C VAL A 33 -4.08 1.46 -13.38
N PHE A 34 -4.10 0.24 -12.85
CA PHE A 34 -4.31 -0.98 -13.63
C PHE A 34 -5.66 -0.97 -14.35
N ALA A 35 -6.76 -0.67 -13.63
CA ALA A 35 -8.10 -0.69 -14.20
C ALA A 35 -8.29 0.36 -15.31
N LEU A 36 -7.69 1.54 -15.16
CA LEU A 36 -7.75 2.60 -16.17
C LEU A 36 -6.96 2.26 -17.44
N ASN A 37 -5.81 1.58 -17.30
CA ASN A 37 -5.03 1.11 -18.45
C ASN A 37 -5.57 -0.20 -19.07
N ALA A 38 -6.39 -0.96 -18.33
CA ALA A 38 -6.98 -2.22 -18.79
C ALA A 38 -8.11 -2.05 -19.82
N SER A 39 -8.57 -0.83 -20.11
CA SER A 39 -9.65 -0.57 -21.09
C SER A 39 -9.16 0.03 -22.41
N SER A 40 -7.87 -0.06 -22.72
CA SER A 40 -7.33 0.39 -23.99
C SER A 40 -7.62 -0.65 -25.08
N ASP A 41 -8.29 -0.24 -26.16
CA ASP A 41 -8.63 -0.98 -27.40
C ASP A 41 -7.40 -1.39 -28.23
N SER A 42 -6.32 -1.71 -27.52
CA SER A 42 -5.01 -2.10 -28.01
C SER A 42 -4.95 -3.62 -28.18
N HIS A 43 -4.08 -4.11 -29.08
CA HIS A 43 -3.90 -5.55 -29.26
C HIS A 43 -3.62 -6.22 -27.90
N PRO A 44 -4.28 -7.36 -27.58
CA PRO A 44 -4.26 -7.96 -26.25
C PRO A 44 -2.84 -8.31 -25.77
N TYR A 45 -1.94 -8.66 -26.69
CA TYR A 45 -0.52 -8.85 -26.38
C TYR A 45 0.15 -7.57 -25.88
N LEU A 46 -0.07 -6.45 -26.56
CA LEU A 46 0.52 -5.16 -26.20
C LEU A 46 0.03 -4.70 -24.82
N GLN A 47 -1.25 -4.94 -24.54
CA GLN A 47 -1.84 -4.67 -23.24
C GLN A 47 -1.17 -5.47 -22.12
N ILE A 48 -0.97 -6.77 -22.31
CA ILE A 48 -0.26 -7.62 -21.34
C ILE A 48 1.16 -7.10 -21.07
N TYR A 49 1.89 -6.70 -22.12
CA TYR A 49 3.24 -6.16 -21.97
C TYR A 49 3.25 -4.84 -21.20
N ILE A 50 2.32 -3.92 -21.50
CA ILE A 50 2.19 -2.64 -20.79
C ILE A 50 1.82 -2.87 -19.33
N THR A 51 0.83 -3.71 -19.06
CA THR A 51 0.41 -4.08 -17.71
C THR A 51 1.55 -4.71 -16.90
N LEU A 52 2.33 -5.60 -17.53
CA LEU A 52 3.48 -6.22 -16.87
C LEU A 52 4.59 -5.20 -16.58
N LEU A 53 4.78 -4.24 -17.47
CA LEU A 53 5.72 -3.13 -17.27
C LEU A 53 5.27 -2.21 -16.12
N GLU A 54 4.00 -1.84 -16.08
CA GLU A 54 3.40 -1.04 -15.00
C GLU A 54 3.52 -1.75 -13.66
N ALA A 55 3.26 -3.06 -13.60
CA ALA A 55 3.39 -3.84 -12.38
C ALA A 55 4.84 -3.86 -11.87
N LYS A 56 5.83 -4.01 -12.77
CA LYS A 56 7.25 -3.95 -12.41
C LYS A 56 7.64 -2.56 -11.89
N LEU A 57 7.19 -1.50 -12.56
CA LEU A 57 7.44 -0.12 -12.11
C LEU A 57 6.78 0.18 -10.76
N GLY A 58 5.53 -0.26 -10.58
CA GLY A 58 4.80 -0.15 -9.31
C GLY A 58 5.54 -0.86 -8.17
N ALA A 59 6.05 -2.07 -8.40
CA ALA A 59 6.84 -2.80 -7.41
C ALA A 59 8.14 -2.07 -7.03
N VAL A 60 8.85 -1.49 -8.00
CA VAL A 60 10.06 -0.69 -7.76
C VAL A 60 9.73 0.56 -6.94
N LEU A 61 8.65 1.27 -7.25
CA LEU A 61 8.20 2.44 -6.48
C LEU A 61 7.84 2.07 -5.04
N VAL A 62 7.08 0.99 -4.84
CA VAL A 62 6.74 0.48 -3.49
C VAL A 62 8.00 0.12 -2.71
N TYR A 63 8.98 -0.52 -3.35
CA TYR A 63 10.27 -0.84 -2.72
C TYR A 63 11.02 0.44 -2.31
N LEU A 64 11.13 1.42 -3.20
CA LEU A 64 11.82 2.69 -2.91
C LEU A 64 11.15 3.47 -1.79
N LEU A 65 9.81 3.56 -1.82
CA LEU A 65 9.04 4.21 -0.75
C LEU A 65 9.19 3.47 0.58
N SER A 66 9.15 2.14 0.57
CA SER A 66 9.35 1.31 1.76
C SER A 66 10.76 1.50 2.34
N LYS A 67 11.78 1.50 1.49
CA LYS A 67 13.18 1.73 1.87
C LYS A 67 13.40 3.15 2.42
N LYS A 68 12.82 4.16 1.78
CA LYS A 68 12.89 5.55 2.25
C LYS A 68 12.21 5.70 3.62
N LEU A 69 11.08 5.04 3.81
CA LEU A 69 10.32 5.08 5.06
C LEU A 69 11.04 4.32 6.20
N GLU A 70 11.76 3.24 5.88
CA GLU A 70 12.65 2.56 6.84
C GLU A 70 13.81 3.48 7.29
N ASN A 71 14.46 4.18 6.35
CA ASN A 71 15.56 5.08 6.67
C ASN A 71 15.14 6.22 7.61
N HIS A 72 13.98 6.85 7.37
CA HIS A 72 13.44 7.87 8.27
C HIS A 72 12.97 7.30 9.62
N SER A 73 12.58 6.03 9.68
CA SER A 73 12.21 5.37 10.92
C SER A 73 13.42 5.05 11.81
N LYS A 74 14.60 4.82 11.23
CA LYS A 74 15.85 4.59 12.00
C LYS A 74 16.40 5.89 12.60
N GLU A 75 16.21 7.02 11.93
CA GLU A 75 16.67 8.33 12.40
C GLU A 75 15.96 8.79 13.68
N LYS A 76 14.67 8.48 13.84
CA LYS A 76 13.89 8.85 15.03
C LYS A 76 14.14 8.01 16.29
N HIS A 77 14.88 6.90 16.20
CA HIS A 77 15.09 5.99 17.34
C HIS A 77 16.49 6.12 17.98
N SER A 78 17.31 7.06 17.50
CA SER A 78 18.68 7.29 17.98
C SER A 78 18.92 8.68 18.60
N THR A 79 17.85 9.40 18.95
CA THR A 79 17.88 10.64 19.75
C THR A 79 17.00 10.51 20.97
#